data_AF-A0A914RNW6-F1
#
_entry.id   AF-A0A914RNW6-F1
#
_cell.length_a   1.000
_cell.length_b   1.000
_cell.length_c   1.000
_cell.angle_alpha   90.00
_cell.angle_beta   90.00
_cell.angle_gamma   90.00
#
_symmetry.space_group_name_H-M   'P 1'
#
loop_
_entity.id
_entity.type
_entity.pdbx_description
1 polymer ?
#
loop_
_entity_poly.entity_id
_entity_poly.type
_entity_poly.pdbx_seq_one_letter_code
_entity_poly.pdbx_strand_id
1 'polypeptide(L)'
;MRDGEALFLFRSSDPEGEHVFWPENADPHSRITPPHSELMYLKMLNGVLPKNIRVLAWAPVALDFNARFSCTKRVYKYAFPRGDFDLEVTSIFKAIQKASSLLVGEHDFRNICRIDLNKARVEMSYMRIVFEASISIIL
;
A
#
# COMPACT_ATOMS: atom_id res chain seq x y z
N MET A 1 24.51 10.38 16.24
CA MET A 1 23.40 10.13 15.30
C MET A 1 23.23 8.62 15.26
N ARG A 2 22.20 8.09 15.93
CA ARG A 2 21.93 6.65 16.04
C ARG A 2 20.69 6.36 15.20
N ASP A 3 20.76 5.29 14.42
CA ASP A 3 19.73 4.83 13.49
C ASP A 3 18.33 4.91 14.11
N GLY A 4 17.54 5.86 13.60
CA GLY A 4 16.27 6.25 14.16
C GLY A 4 15.13 5.39 13.63
N GLU A 5 14.92 4.23 14.26
CA GLU A 5 13.59 3.61 14.23
C GLU A 5 12.63 4.51 15.03
N ALA A 6 11.84 5.31 14.33
CA ALA A 6 10.78 6.10 14.95
C ALA A 6 9.54 5.21 15.14
N LEU A 7 9.42 4.58 16.32
CA LEU A 7 8.19 3.92 16.73
C LEU A 7 7.23 4.95 17.33
N PHE A 8 6.16 5.26 16.60
CA PHE A 8 5.06 6.07 17.11
C PHE A 8 3.96 5.15 17.62
N LEU A 9 3.89 4.98 18.94
CA LEU A 9 2.77 4.28 19.58
C LEU A 9 1.71 5.32 19.97
N PHE A 10 0.57 5.29 19.28
CA PHE A 10 -0.61 6.05 19.65
C PHE A 10 -1.71 5.10 20.11
N ARG A 11 -2.40 5.45 21.19
CA ARG A 11 -3.56 4.70 21.69
C ARG A 11 -4.84 5.41 21.27
N SER A 12 -5.90 4.64 21.03
CA SER A 12 -7.25 5.14 20.82
C SER A 12 -7.72 5.95 22.05
N SER A 13 -8.45 7.03 21.81
CA SER A 13 -9.17 7.76 22.86
C SER A 13 -10.64 7.34 22.97
N ASP A 14 -11.09 6.40 22.13
CA ASP A 14 -12.44 5.86 22.12
C ASP A 14 -12.44 4.41 22.65
N PRO A 15 -12.73 4.17 23.94
CA PRO A 15 -12.66 2.84 24.54
C PRO A 15 -13.70 1.86 24.00
N GLU A 16 -14.81 2.36 23.44
CA GLU A 16 -15.89 1.56 22.86
C GLU A 16 -15.78 1.47 21.33
N GLY A 17 -14.68 1.98 20.76
CA GLY A 17 -14.43 1.96 19.33
C GLY A 17 -14.32 0.55 18.77
N GLU A 18 -14.86 0.33 17.56
CA GLU A 18 -14.76 -0.95 16.87
C GLU A 18 -13.29 -1.36 16.70
N HIS A 19 -12.96 -2.60 17.04
CA HIS A 19 -11.60 -3.16 17.03
C HIS A 19 -10.56 -2.45 17.92
N VAL A 20 -10.98 -1.57 18.83
CA VAL A 20 -10.11 -1.04 19.87
C VAL A 20 -9.86 -2.13 20.91
N PHE A 21 -8.59 -2.33 21.27
CA PHE A 21 -8.21 -3.30 22.31
C PHE A 21 -7.43 -2.60 23.42
N TRP A 22 -7.74 -3.00 24.66
CA TRP A 22 -7.02 -2.57 25.85
C TRP A 22 -6.48 -3.82 26.55
N PRO A 23 -5.17 -3.91 26.79
CA PRO A 23 -4.62 -5.05 27.52
C PRO A 23 -5.15 -5.05 28.96
N GLU A 24 -5.35 -6.22 29.55
CA GLU A 24 -5.97 -6.37 30.88
C GLU A 24 -5.20 -5.66 32.00
N ASN A 25 -3.88 -5.48 31.81
CA ASN A 25 -3.01 -4.77 32.73
C ASN A 25 -2.95 -3.24 32.48
N ALA A 26 -3.75 -2.71 31.56
CA ALA A 26 -3.83 -1.27 31.34
C ALA A 26 -4.48 -0.59 32.56
N ASP A 27 -3.83 0.49 33.03
CA ASP A 27 -4.38 1.33 34.08
C ASP A 27 -5.79 1.83 33.70
N PRO A 28 -6.83 1.52 34.48
CA PRO A 28 -8.20 2.00 34.22
C PRO A 28 -8.30 3.52 34.13
N HIS A 29 -7.42 4.26 34.81
CA HIS A 29 -7.36 5.73 34.77
C HIS A 29 -6.64 6.28 33.53
N SER A 30 -5.91 5.44 32.78
CA SER A 30 -5.33 5.83 31.49
C SER A 30 -6.34 5.83 30.33
N ARG A 31 -7.56 5.34 30.58
CA ARG A 31 -8.69 5.44 29.64
C ARG A 31 -9.10 6.91 29.57
N ILE A 32 -8.65 7.59 28.52
CA ILE A 32 -9.07 8.95 28.22
C ILE A 32 -10.60 8.95 28.18
N THR A 33 -11.21 9.65 29.12
CA THR A 33 -12.66 9.88 29.16
C THR A 33 -12.99 11.06 28.23
N PRO A 34 -14.19 11.13 27.65
CA PRO A 34 -14.47 11.71 26.34
C PRO A 34 -14.10 13.20 26.15
N PRO A 35 -14.01 13.68 24.88
CA PRO A 35 -15.06 13.55 23.88
C PRO A 35 -15.02 12.20 23.14
N HIS A 36 -16.19 11.74 22.68
CA HIS A 36 -16.41 10.47 21.96
C HIS A 36 -15.80 10.48 20.54
N SER A 37 -14.69 11.19 20.36
CA SER A 37 -14.04 11.42 19.08
C SER A 37 -12.58 11.07 19.20
N GLU A 38 -12.12 10.23 18.29
CA GLU A 38 -10.71 9.84 18.19
C GLU A 38 -9.78 11.04 18.01
N LEU A 39 -8.52 10.84 18.39
CA LEU A 39 -7.48 11.84 18.22
C LEU A 39 -7.34 12.21 16.73
N MET A 40 -6.89 13.45 16.48
CA MET A 40 -6.61 13.92 15.12
C MET A 40 -5.32 13.29 14.55
N TYR A 41 -5.26 11.96 14.43
CA TYR A 41 -4.07 11.21 14.06
C TYR A 41 -3.40 11.73 12.79
N LEU A 42 -4.19 12.06 11.76
CA LEU A 42 -3.64 12.60 10.52
C LEU A 42 -2.87 13.91 10.74
N LYS A 43 -3.39 14.81 11.59
CA LYS A 43 -2.72 16.08 11.89
C LYS A 43 -1.45 15.86 12.71
N MET A 44 -1.52 14.99 13.72
CA MET A 44 -0.39 14.70 14.60
C MET A 44 0.75 14.00 13.85
N LEU A 45 0.43 12.94 13.09
CA LEU A 45 1.41 12.17 12.31
C LEU A 45 2.02 13.01 11.19
N ASN A 46 1.20 13.71 10.41
CA ASN A 46 1.73 14.57 9.34
C ASN A 46 2.49 15.80 9.88
N GLY A 47 2.33 16.15 11.15
CA GLY A 47 3.10 17.21 11.81
C GLY A 47 4.56 16.84 12.10
N VAL A 48 4.86 15.54 12.23
CA VAL A 48 6.21 15.02 12.51
C VAL A 48 6.89 14.36 11.31
N LEU A 49 6.11 14.01 10.28
CA LEU A 49 6.63 13.39 9.06
C LEU A 49 7.26 14.42 8.12
N PRO A 50 8.31 14.05 7.37
CA PRO A 50 8.86 14.87 6.29
C PRO A 50 7.80 15.23 5.23
N LYS A 51 7.97 16.36 4.54
CA LYS A 51 6.96 16.87 3.58
C LYS A 51 6.57 15.90 2.45
N ASN A 52 7.47 14.98 2.09
CA ASN A 52 7.28 13.98 1.04
C ASN A 52 6.63 12.67 1.53
N ILE A 53 6.35 12.52 2.84
CA ILE A 53 5.65 11.38 3.42
C ILE A 53 4.41 11.89 4.12
N ARG A 54 3.25 11.34 3.80
CA ARG A 54 1.98 11.73 4.43
C ARG A 54 1.11 10.52 4.70
N VAL A 55 0.50 10.50 5.88
CA VAL A 55 -0.60 9.60 6.23
C VAL A 55 -1.89 10.24 5.71
N LEU A 56 -2.59 9.54 4.82
CA LEU A 56 -3.81 10.04 4.17
C LEU A 56 -5.08 9.65 4.93
N ALA A 57 -5.05 8.49 5.58
CA ALA A 57 -6.17 7.92 6.30
C ALA A 57 -5.66 7.01 7.42
N TRP A 58 -6.54 6.76 8.38
CA TRP A 58 -6.35 5.76 9.42
C TRP A 58 -7.71 5.07 9.66
N ALA A 59 -7.68 3.84 10.14
CA ALA A 59 -8.87 3.09 10.55
C ALA A 59 -8.48 2.08 11.63
N PRO A 60 -9.37 1.78 12.59
CA PRO A 60 -9.19 0.63 13.47
C PRO A 60 -9.35 -0.67 12.67
N VAL A 61 -8.64 -1.71 13.06
CA VAL A 61 -8.62 -3.01 12.37
C VAL A 61 -8.58 -4.15 13.40
N ALA A 62 -9.14 -5.30 13.04
CA ALA A 62 -9.15 -6.48 13.90
C ALA A 62 -7.73 -6.91 14.33
N LEU A 63 -7.62 -7.58 15.48
CA LEU A 63 -6.32 -7.96 16.07
C LEU A 63 -5.51 -8.93 15.20
N ASP A 64 -6.21 -9.74 14.41
CA ASP A 64 -5.63 -10.69 13.46
C ASP A 64 -5.39 -10.08 12.06
N PHE A 65 -5.71 -8.81 11.86
CA PHE A 65 -5.46 -8.12 10.60
C PHE A 65 -3.97 -7.99 10.32
N ASN A 66 -3.57 -8.33 9.10
CA ASN A 66 -2.22 -8.09 8.63
C ASN A 66 -2.25 -7.35 7.30
N ALA A 67 -1.72 -6.12 7.26
CA ALA A 67 -1.74 -5.28 6.06
C ALA A 67 -1.16 -5.95 4.80
N ARG A 68 -0.23 -6.91 4.97
CA ARG A 68 0.33 -7.67 3.85
C ARG A 68 -0.53 -8.86 3.46
N PHE A 69 -0.93 -9.69 4.41
CA PHE A 69 -1.59 -10.98 4.14
C PHE A 69 -3.10 -10.86 3.98
N SER A 70 -3.73 -9.86 4.59
CA SER A 70 -5.15 -9.53 4.39
C SER A 70 -5.39 -8.75 3.09
N CYS A 71 -4.34 -8.24 2.43
CA CYS A 71 -4.43 -7.54 1.15
C CYS A 71 -4.74 -8.53 0.01
N THR A 72 -5.85 -8.32 -0.69
CA THR A 72 -6.30 -9.22 -1.78
C THR A 72 -5.69 -8.87 -3.13
N LYS A 73 -5.51 -7.58 -3.43
CA LYS A 73 -5.01 -7.08 -4.73
C LYS A 73 -4.23 -5.78 -4.54
N ARG A 74 -3.31 -5.51 -5.47
CA ARG A 74 -2.56 -4.25 -5.57
C ARG A 74 -2.69 -3.68 -6.97
N VAL A 75 -2.83 -2.37 -7.06
CA VAL A 75 -2.91 -1.64 -8.34
C VAL A 75 -1.70 -0.74 -8.44
N TYR A 76 -0.99 -0.84 -9.56
CA TYR A 76 0.17 0.00 -9.86
C TYR A 76 -0.16 0.89 -11.06
N LYS A 77 0.22 2.16 -10.97
CA LYS A 77 0.07 3.13 -12.06
C LYS A 77 1.45 3.64 -12.44
N TYR A 78 1.78 3.55 -13.72
CA TYR A 78 3.01 4.07 -14.29
C TYR A 78 2.66 5.24 -15.22
N ALA A 79 3.27 6.39 -14.99
CA ALA A 79 3.14 7.56 -15.85
C ALA A 79 4.47 7.78 -16.57
N PHE A 80 4.40 7.92 -17.89
CA PHE A 80 5.56 8.19 -18.74
C PHE A 80 5.31 9.51 -19.50
N PRO A 81 6.33 10.38 -19.66
CA PRO A 81 6.21 11.53 -20.52
C PRO A 81 5.92 11.08 -21.96
N ARG A 82 5.06 11.80 -22.67
CA ARG A 82 4.61 11.41 -24.01
C ARG A 82 5.73 11.35 -25.04
N GLY A 83 6.74 12.23 -24.97
CA GLY A 83 7.84 12.32 -25.96
C GLY A 83 7.38 12.71 -27.38
N ASP A 84 8.33 12.77 -28.32
CA ASP A 84 8.12 13.17 -29.74
C ASP A 84 7.50 12.08 -30.63
N PHE A 85 6.68 11.21 -30.06
CA PHE A 85 6.16 10.05 -30.78
C PHE A 85 5.00 10.39 -31.73
N ASP A 86 4.77 11.59 -32.25
CA ASP A 86 3.42 11.99 -32.74
C ASP A 86 2.78 11.15 -33.87
N LEU A 87 3.54 10.53 -34.77
CA LEU A 87 3.01 9.56 -35.76
C LEU A 87 3.12 8.10 -35.26
N GLU A 88 4.12 7.82 -34.43
CA GLU A 88 4.35 6.51 -33.81
C GLU A 88 3.49 6.26 -32.56
N VAL A 89 2.89 7.28 -31.95
CA VAL A 89 2.09 7.17 -30.72
C VAL A 89 0.91 6.27 -31.03
N THR A 90 0.26 6.41 -32.19
CA THR A 90 -0.91 5.59 -32.49
C THR A 90 -0.55 4.12 -32.69
N SER A 91 0.57 3.80 -33.33
CA SER A 91 1.02 2.42 -33.55
C SER A 91 1.61 1.81 -32.28
N ILE A 92 2.46 2.55 -31.56
CA ILE A 92 3.05 2.15 -30.28
C ILE A 92 1.95 1.99 -29.22
N PHE A 93 1.01 2.92 -29.11
CA PHE A 93 -0.11 2.82 -28.18
C PHE A 93 -0.94 1.57 -28.44
N LYS A 94 -1.28 1.27 -29.71
CA LYS A 94 -1.98 0.04 -30.09
C LYS A 94 -1.15 -1.21 -29.76
N ALA A 95 0.17 -1.17 -29.99
CA ALA A 95 1.06 -2.28 -29.65
C ALA A 95 1.12 -2.52 -28.13
N ILE A 96 1.24 -1.46 -27.33
CA ILE A 96 1.23 -1.54 -25.86
C ILE A 96 -0.14 -2.02 -25.37
N GLN A 97 -1.24 -1.55 -25.96
CA GLN A 97 -2.58 -2.00 -25.61
C GLN A 97 -2.75 -3.51 -25.87
N LYS A 98 -2.28 -3.99 -27.02
CA LYS A 98 -2.26 -5.44 -27.35
C LYS A 98 -1.34 -6.22 -26.43
N ALA A 99 -0.15 -5.71 -26.12
CA ALA A 99 0.77 -6.38 -25.20
C ALA A 99 0.21 -6.44 -23.77
N SER A 100 -0.47 -5.38 -23.31
CA SER A 100 -1.10 -5.31 -21.99
C SER A 100 -2.20 -6.35 -21.84
N SER A 101 -3.03 -6.56 -22.86
CA SER A 101 -4.10 -7.57 -22.80
C SER A 101 -3.55 -8.99 -22.70
N LEU A 102 -2.36 -9.28 -23.25
CA LEU A 102 -1.70 -10.58 -23.13
C LEU A 102 -1.17 -10.86 -21.71
N LEU A 103 -0.97 -9.84 -20.89
CA LEU A 103 -0.55 -10.00 -19.50
C LEU A 103 -1.70 -10.47 -18.60
N VAL A 104 -2.95 -10.21 -18.98
CA VAL A 104 -4.15 -10.54 -18.18
C VAL A 104 -4.32 -12.05 -18.07
N GLY A 105 -4.68 -12.52 -16.89
CA GLY A 105 -4.82 -13.95 -16.57
C GLY A 105 -3.69 -14.46 -15.67
N GLU A 106 -3.62 -15.78 -15.55
CA GLU A 106 -2.63 -16.47 -14.73
C GLU A 106 -1.43 -16.91 -15.58
N HIS A 107 -0.24 -16.39 -15.27
CA HIS A 107 0.98 -16.68 -16.03
C HIS A 107 2.18 -16.83 -15.12
N ASP A 108 3.22 -17.48 -15.65
CA ASP A 108 4.54 -17.50 -15.04
C ASP A 108 5.33 -16.26 -15.46
N PHE A 109 5.58 -15.35 -14.50
CA PHE A 109 6.23 -14.08 -14.76
C PHE A 109 7.74 -14.06 -14.43
N ARG A 110 8.42 -15.22 -14.36
CA ARG A 110 9.88 -15.28 -14.11
C ARG A 110 10.71 -14.36 -14.99
N ASN A 111 10.38 -14.29 -16.29
CA ASN A 111 11.16 -13.53 -17.27
C ASN A 111 11.06 -12.01 -17.11
N ILE A 112 10.06 -11.50 -16.39
CA ILE A 112 9.91 -10.07 -16.10
C ILE A 112 10.08 -9.75 -14.61
N CYS A 113 10.51 -10.74 -13.82
CA CYS A 113 10.78 -10.59 -12.40
C CYS A 113 12.28 -10.46 -12.18
N ARG A 114 12.70 -9.48 -11.38
CA ARG A 114 14.08 -9.45 -10.87
C ARG A 114 14.22 -10.55 -9.82
N ILE A 115 14.97 -11.60 -10.16
CA ILE A 115 15.23 -12.72 -9.25
C ILE A 115 16.30 -12.29 -8.24
N ASP A 116 15.96 -12.42 -6.96
CA ASP A 116 16.90 -12.32 -5.85
C ASP A 116 17.49 -13.73 -5.60
N LEU A 117 18.81 -13.84 -5.58
CA LEU A 117 19.53 -15.12 -5.45
C LEU A 117 19.50 -15.68 -4.03
N ASN A 118 18.85 -15.02 -3.08
CA ASN A 118 18.53 -15.61 -1.78
C ASN A 118 17.72 -16.91 -1.95
N LYS A 119 18.11 -17.98 -1.25
CA LYS A 119 17.45 -19.31 -1.27
C LYS A 119 15.92 -19.23 -1.18
N ALA A 120 15.38 -18.41 -0.26
CA ALA A 120 13.93 -18.27 -0.08
C ALA A 120 13.22 -17.60 -1.28
N ARG A 121 13.96 -16.86 -2.11
CA ARG A 121 13.44 -16.18 -3.30
C ARG A 121 13.61 -17.03 -4.55
N VAL A 122 14.68 -17.82 -4.64
CA VAL A 122 14.88 -18.76 -5.77
C VAL A 122 13.78 -19.83 -5.79
N GLU A 123 13.39 -20.33 -4.62
CA GLU A 123 12.39 -21.40 -4.48
C GLU A 123 10.92 -20.89 -4.51
N MET A 124 10.69 -19.59 -4.63
CA MET A 124 9.33 -19.03 -4.57
C MET A 124 8.55 -19.24 -5.88
N SER A 125 7.21 -19.29 -5.78
CA SER A 125 6.34 -19.29 -6.96
C SER A 125 6.41 -17.95 -7.69
N TYR A 126 6.43 -18.00 -9.02
CA TYR A 126 6.35 -16.86 -9.93
C TYR A 126 5.02 -16.81 -10.72
N MET A 127 4.12 -17.75 -10.45
CA MET A 127 2.75 -17.71 -10.96
C MET A 127 2.03 -16.52 -10.35
N ARG A 128 1.49 -15.62 -11.17
CA ARG A 128 0.68 -14.49 -10.69
C ARG A 128 -0.55 -14.37 -11.58
N ILE A 129 -1.60 -13.79 -10.99
CA ILE A 129 -2.81 -13.42 -11.71
C ILE A 129 -2.79 -11.91 -11.91
N VAL A 130 -2.81 -11.46 -13.16
CA VAL A 130 -3.08 -10.08 -13.53
C VAL A 130 -4.57 -9.95 -13.81
N PHE A 131 -5.28 -9.22 -12.96
CA PHE A 131 -6.73 -9.02 -13.11
C PHE A 131 -7.07 -8.04 -14.25
N GLU A 132 -6.25 -7.01 -14.42
CA GLU A 132 -6.47 -5.95 -15.38
C GLU A 132 -5.12 -5.31 -15.74
N ALA A 133 -4.96 -4.94 -17.02
CA ALA A 133 -3.84 -4.16 -17.50
C ALA A 133 -4.31 -3.26 -18.65
N SER A 134 -4.17 -1.94 -18.48
CA SER A 134 -4.66 -0.94 -19.43
C SER A 134 -3.69 0.22 -19.55
N ILE A 135 -3.72 0.89 -20.71
CA ILE A 135 -3.00 2.14 -20.96
C ILE A 135 -3.98 3.22 -21.41
N SER A 136 -3.78 4.45 -20.94
CA SER A 136 -4.58 5.62 -21.28
C SER A 136 -3.68 6.83 -21.47
N ILE A 137 -4.03 7.71 -22.42
CA ILE A 137 -3.39 9.02 -22.57
C ILE A 137 -4.06 9.98 -21.58
N ILE A 138 -3.25 10.68 -20.78
CA ILE A 138 -3.71 11.72 -19.86
C ILE A 138 -3.42 13.06 -20.53
N LEU A 139 -4.44 13.92 -20.63
CA LEU A 139 -4.37 15.28 -21.16
C LEU A 139 -4.02 16.28 -20.06
#